data_AF-A0A947FPR8-F1
#
_entry.id   AF-A0A947FPR8-F1
#
_cell.length_a   1.000
_cell.length_b   1.000
_cell.length_c   1.000
_cell.angle_alpha   90.00
_cell.angle_beta   90.00
_cell.angle_gamma   90.00
#
_symmetry.space_group_name_H-M   'P 1'
#
loop_
_entity.id
_entity.type
_entity.pdbx_description
1 polymer ?
#
loop_
_entity_poly.entity_id
_entity_poly.type
_entity_poly.pdbx_seq_one_letter_code
_entity_poly.pdbx_strand_id
1 'polypeptide(L)'
;MKLFNELDYLPEGLLGCQTTDLHAFLQKPTLIHLQGRNPNPVFISVLMHGNETVGWDAICRLLPKYTVAGGNQELPRSLSLFIGNIEAAKESVRALPDKPDYNRIWPGCGYESAAARLPEHEMAEQIVNIM
;
A
#
# COMPACT_ATOMS: atom_id res chain seq x y z
N MET A 1 -5.04 2.98 -17.78
CA MET A 1 -5.65 3.49 -16.53
C MET A 1 -4.66 3.20 -15.41
N LYS A 2 -4.39 4.14 -14.49
CA LYS A 2 -3.40 3.95 -13.41
C LYS A 2 -3.87 2.81 -12.49
N LEU A 3 -3.01 1.80 -12.28
CA LEU A 3 -3.31 0.59 -11.51
C LEU A 3 -3.39 0.81 -10.00
N PHE A 4 -2.90 1.96 -9.53
CA PHE A 4 -2.95 2.35 -8.13
C PHE A 4 -3.47 3.78 -7.99
N ASN A 5 -3.95 4.11 -6.79
CA ASN A 5 -4.27 5.47 -6.39
C ASN A 5 -3.10 6.08 -5.62
N GLU A 6 -2.92 7.38 -5.76
CA GLU A 6 -1.92 8.15 -5.04
C GLU A 6 -2.64 9.29 -4.34
N LEU A 7 -2.48 9.37 -3.02
CA LEU A 7 -3.19 10.31 -2.16
C LEU A 7 -2.18 11.04 -1.27
N ASP A 8 -2.45 12.29 -0.95
CA ASP A 8 -1.70 13.11 0.01
C ASP A 8 -2.45 13.27 1.35
N TYR A 9 -3.48 12.46 1.56
CA TYR A 9 -4.29 12.42 2.77
C TYR A 9 -4.70 10.99 3.12
N LEU A 10 -5.03 10.77 4.39
CA LEU A 10 -5.61 9.51 4.85
C LEU A 10 -7.14 9.56 4.69
N PRO A 11 -7.77 8.67 3.90
CA PRO A 11 -9.22 8.63 3.79
C PRO A 11 -9.91 8.39 5.13
N GLU A 12 -10.99 9.11 5.39
CA GLU A 12 -11.80 8.94 6.59
C GLU A 12 -12.35 7.51 6.70
N GLY A 13 -12.32 6.95 7.90
CA GLY A 13 -12.81 5.59 8.17
C GLY A 13 -11.88 4.46 7.73
N LEU A 14 -10.85 4.72 6.91
CA LEU A 14 -9.98 3.68 6.36
C LEU A 14 -9.31 2.81 7.44
N LEU A 15 -8.83 3.42 8.52
CA LEU A 15 -8.16 2.69 9.61
C LEU A 15 -9.12 1.86 10.49
N GLY A 16 -10.43 2.04 10.32
CA GLY A 16 -11.46 1.25 10.99
C GLY A 16 -11.85 -0.02 10.22
N CYS A 17 -11.39 -0.16 8.97
CA CYS A 17 -11.77 -1.27 8.09
C CYS A 17 -11.03 -2.56 8.44
N GLN A 18 -11.76 -3.67 8.46
CA GLN A 18 -11.13 -5.00 8.43
C GLN A 18 -10.41 -5.20 7.10
N THR A 19 -9.32 -5.97 7.12
CA THR A 19 -8.49 -6.22 5.93
C THR A 19 -9.30 -6.75 4.74
N THR A 20 -10.25 -7.65 5.00
CA THR A 20 -11.13 -8.24 3.97
C THR A 20 -12.11 -7.22 3.36
N ASP A 21 -12.45 -6.18 4.10
CA ASP A 21 -13.41 -5.14 3.69
C ASP A 21 -12.73 -3.94 3.04
N LEU A 22 -11.40 -3.88 3.03
CA LEU A 22 -10.63 -2.79 2.42
C LEU A 22 -10.99 -2.58 0.96
N HIS A 23 -11.38 -3.63 0.22
CA HIS A 23 -11.79 -3.53 -1.18
C HIS A 23 -13.00 -2.63 -1.41
N ALA A 24 -13.88 -2.47 -0.40
CA ALA A 24 -15.02 -1.57 -0.47
C ALA A 24 -14.60 -0.08 -0.33
N PHE A 25 -13.47 0.18 0.32
CA PHE A 25 -12.91 1.53 0.53
C PHE A 25 -11.85 1.89 -0.53
N LEU A 26 -11.00 0.93 -0.86
CA LEU A 26 -9.91 1.04 -1.82
C LEU A 26 -10.14 0.02 -2.93
N GLN A 27 -10.61 0.47 -4.10
CA GLN A 27 -10.88 -0.43 -5.24
C GLN A 27 -9.61 -0.99 -5.90
N LYS A 28 -8.43 -0.51 -5.50
CA LYS A 28 -7.12 -0.84 -6.09
C LYS A 28 -6.00 -0.54 -5.09
N PRO A 29 -4.76 -1.01 -5.32
CA PRO A 29 -3.61 -0.63 -4.50
C PRO A 29 -3.51 0.88 -4.33
N THR A 30 -3.08 1.35 -3.15
CA THR A 30 -3.09 2.78 -2.83
C THR A 30 -1.80 3.18 -2.12
N LEU A 31 -1.15 4.22 -2.65
CA LEU A 31 0.00 4.90 -2.07
C LEU A 31 -0.49 6.18 -1.38
N ILE A 32 -0.26 6.30 -0.08
CA ILE A 32 -0.69 7.45 0.74
C ILE A 32 0.55 8.15 1.26
N HIS A 33 0.68 9.45 0.97
CA HIS A 33 1.71 10.33 1.50
C HIS A 33 1.16 11.15 2.66
N LEU A 34 1.72 10.96 3.86
CA LEU A 34 1.37 11.72 5.05
C LEU A 34 2.56 12.60 5.42
N GLN A 35 2.34 13.91 5.51
CA GLN A 35 3.38 14.83 5.91
C GLN A 35 3.61 14.78 7.42
N GLY A 36 4.88 14.77 7.81
CA GLY A 36 5.31 14.90 9.20
C GLY A 36 6.38 15.97 9.34
N ARG A 37 6.84 16.17 10.57
CA ARG A 37 7.82 17.23 10.91
C ARG A 37 9.12 17.14 10.12
N ASN A 38 9.70 15.94 10.00
CA ASN A 38 10.82 15.69 9.10
C ASN A 38 10.28 15.32 7.71
N PRO A 39 10.56 16.10 6.66
CA PRO A 39 9.97 15.90 5.33
C PRO A 39 10.48 14.65 4.61
N ASN A 40 11.58 14.02 5.06
CA ASN A 40 12.13 12.82 4.43
C ASN A 40 11.28 11.59 4.77
N PRO A 41 10.50 11.04 3.81
CA PRO A 41 9.54 10.00 4.13
C PRO A 41 10.22 8.68 4.48
N VAL A 42 9.58 7.86 5.30
CA VAL A 42 9.85 6.41 5.27
C VAL A 42 8.78 5.74 4.43
N PHE A 43 9.21 4.83 3.57
CA PHE A 43 8.30 3.99 2.80
C PHE A 43 7.93 2.76 3.62
N ILE A 44 6.63 2.51 3.77
CA ILE A 44 6.09 1.30 4.40
C ILE A 44 5.13 0.65 3.41
N SER A 45 5.37 -0.62 3.10
CA SER A 45 4.47 -1.44 2.30
C SER A 45 3.76 -2.46 3.18
N VAL A 46 2.44 -2.59 3.04
CA VAL A 46 1.61 -3.59 3.73
C VAL A 46 0.74 -4.33 2.73
N LEU A 47 0.31 -5.54 3.10
CA LEU A 47 -0.54 -6.40 2.27
C LEU A 47 0.07 -6.70 0.89
N MET A 48 1.38 -6.97 0.82
CA MET A 48 1.96 -7.52 -0.42
C MET A 48 1.37 -8.91 -0.69
N HIS A 49 1.22 -9.70 0.37
CA HIS A 49 0.35 -10.86 0.35
C HIS A 49 -0.95 -10.54 1.09
N GLY A 50 -2.08 -10.97 0.54
CA GLY A 50 -3.40 -10.64 1.10
C GLY A 50 -3.68 -11.28 2.46
N ASN A 51 -3.04 -12.41 2.75
CA ASN A 51 -3.18 -13.13 4.02
C ASN A 51 -2.19 -12.68 5.11
N GLU A 52 -1.35 -11.67 4.85
CA GLU A 52 -0.36 -11.15 5.80
C GLU A 52 -0.83 -9.83 6.43
N THR A 53 -1.85 -9.91 7.29
CA THR A 53 -2.60 -8.72 7.77
C THR A 53 -1.90 -7.94 8.89
N VAL A 54 -0.94 -8.54 9.59
CA VAL A 54 -0.34 -7.97 10.81
C VAL A 54 0.29 -6.58 10.57
N GLY A 55 0.88 -6.36 9.39
CA GLY A 55 1.41 -5.05 9.02
C GLY A 55 0.32 -3.98 8.91
N TRP A 56 -0.83 -4.32 8.35
CA TRP A 56 -1.99 -3.43 8.29
C TRP A 56 -2.55 -3.14 9.68
N ASP A 57 -2.67 -4.16 10.53
CA ASP A 57 -3.14 -4.00 11.91
C ASP A 57 -2.22 -3.07 12.73
N ALA A 58 -0.91 -3.16 12.50
CA ALA A 58 0.07 -2.28 13.13
C ALA A 58 -0.13 -0.81 12.71
N ILE A 59 -0.39 -0.56 11.41
CA ILE A 59 -0.69 0.78 10.90
C ILE A 59 -1.99 1.32 11.51
N CYS A 60 -3.05 0.51 11.56
CA CYS A 60 -4.32 0.89 12.16
C CYS A 60 -4.22 1.24 13.65
N ARG A 61 -3.26 0.64 14.38
CA ARG A 61 -3.00 0.97 15.80
C ARG A 61 -2.04 2.14 15.98
N LEU A 62 -1.15 2.39 15.01
CA LEU A 62 -0.12 3.42 15.08
C LEU A 62 -0.66 4.79 14.69
N LEU A 63 -1.27 4.89 13.50
CA LEU A 63 -1.64 6.16 12.90
C LEU A 63 -2.65 7.00 13.72
N PRO A 64 -3.66 6.42 14.42
CA PRO A 64 -4.63 7.21 15.18
C PRO A 64 -4.04 8.06 16.31
N LYS A 65 -2.76 7.85 16.67
CA LYS A 65 -2.04 8.70 17.64
C LYS A 65 -1.72 10.08 17.05
N TYR A 66 -1.62 10.18 15.73
CA TYR A 66 -1.13 11.36 15.04
C TYR A 66 -2.25 12.22 14.43
N THR A 67 -2.00 13.52 14.29
CA THR A 67 -2.96 14.51 13.78
C THR A 67 -3.48 14.19 12.38
N VAL A 68 -2.65 13.58 11.53
CA VAL A 68 -3.03 13.10 10.18
C VAL A 68 -4.14 12.04 10.18
N ALA A 69 -4.44 11.45 11.34
CA ALA A 69 -5.51 10.47 11.55
C ALA A 69 -6.43 10.82 12.73
N GLY A 70 -6.52 12.11 13.11
CA GLY A 70 -7.42 12.59 14.17
C GLY A 70 -6.87 12.50 15.60
N GLY A 71 -5.61 12.09 15.78
CA GLY A 71 -4.92 12.13 17.07
C GLY A 71 -4.42 13.52 17.46
N ASN A 72 -3.64 13.60 18.54
CA ASN A 72 -3.10 14.86 19.08
C ASN A 72 -1.58 15.01 18.96
N GLN A 73 -0.88 14.03 18.38
CA GLN A 73 0.56 14.07 18.20
C GLN A 73 0.92 14.49 16.77
N GLU A 74 1.92 15.33 16.61
CA GLU A 74 2.50 15.58 15.29
C GLU A 74 3.22 14.32 14.78
N LEU A 75 2.99 13.95 13.52
CA LEU A 75 3.73 12.86 12.90
C LEU A 75 5.23 13.23 12.85
N PRO A 76 6.15 12.46 13.47
CA PRO A 76 7.53 12.89 13.66
C PRO A 76 8.32 13.03 12.35
N ARG A 77 7.88 12.36 11.29
CA ARG A 77 8.44 12.39 9.95
C ARG A 77 7.40 11.98 8.92
N SER A 78 7.58 12.39 7.68
CA SER A 78 6.67 11.99 6.60
C SER A 78 6.67 10.47 6.42
N LEU A 79 5.55 9.95 5.94
CA LEU A 79 5.30 8.53 5.71
C LEU A 79 4.72 8.36 4.31
N SER A 80 5.28 7.45 3.53
CA SER A 80 4.67 6.94 2.30
C SER A 80 4.19 5.52 2.57
N LEU A 81 2.89 5.34 2.74
CA LEU A 81 2.26 4.05 3.03
C LEU A 81 1.68 3.46 1.74
N PHE A 82 2.23 2.34 1.29
CA PHE A 82 1.67 1.56 0.20
C PHE A 82 0.84 0.39 0.72
N ILE A 83 -0.46 0.41 0.41
CA ILE A 83 -1.41 -0.66 0.71
C ILE A 83 -1.58 -1.46 -0.59
N GLY A 84 -1.04 -2.67 -0.62
CA GLY A 84 -0.84 -3.45 -1.84
C GLY A 84 -2.06 -4.23 -2.33
N ASN A 85 -1.97 -5.55 -2.24
CA ASN A 85 -2.83 -6.52 -2.91
C ASN A 85 -4.22 -6.61 -2.26
N ILE A 86 -5.05 -5.59 -2.50
CA ILE A 86 -6.42 -5.49 -1.96
C ILE A 86 -7.29 -6.67 -2.44
N GLU A 87 -7.12 -7.12 -3.68
CA GLU A 87 -7.87 -8.26 -4.22
C GLU A 87 -7.55 -9.57 -3.48
N ALA A 88 -6.27 -9.86 -3.22
CA ALA A 88 -5.90 -11.03 -2.43
C ALA A 88 -6.29 -10.88 -0.95
N ALA A 89 -6.23 -9.65 -0.41
CA ALA A 89 -6.64 -9.36 0.97
C ALA A 89 -8.12 -9.63 1.22
N LYS A 90 -8.99 -9.29 0.25
CA LYS A 90 -10.41 -9.63 0.27
C LYS A 90 -10.64 -11.13 0.48
N GLU A 91 -9.90 -11.97 -0.26
CA GLU A 91 -10.04 -13.42 -0.22
C GLU A 91 -9.15 -14.08 0.85
N SER A 92 -8.39 -13.31 1.63
CA SER A 92 -7.45 -13.80 2.65
C SER A 92 -6.45 -14.83 2.12
N VAL A 93 -5.95 -14.62 0.90
CA VAL A 93 -4.98 -15.49 0.23
C VAL A 93 -3.65 -14.77 -0.01
N ARG A 94 -2.58 -15.54 -0.25
CA ARG A 94 -1.27 -14.97 -0.57
C ARG A 94 -1.31 -14.08 -1.81
N ALA A 95 -1.83 -14.64 -2.91
CA ALA A 95 -2.08 -13.98 -4.18
C ALA A 95 -3.22 -14.74 -4.89
N LEU A 96 -3.93 -14.09 -5.80
CA LEU A 96 -4.92 -14.77 -6.65
C LEU A 96 -4.21 -15.66 -7.69
N PRO A 97 -4.78 -16.81 -8.10
CA PRO A 97 -4.12 -17.76 -9.01
C PRO A 97 -3.63 -17.15 -10.33
N ASP A 98 -4.38 -16.22 -10.90
CA ASP A 98 -4.10 -15.60 -12.21
C ASP A 98 -3.44 -14.21 -12.09
N LYS A 99 -2.97 -13.84 -10.89
CA LYS A 99 -2.34 -12.55 -10.60
C LYS A 99 -0.90 -12.75 -10.15
N PRO A 100 0.01 -11.79 -10.43
CA PRO A 100 1.38 -11.91 -9.97
C PRO A 100 1.45 -11.86 -8.44
N ASP A 101 2.47 -12.52 -7.91
CA ASP A 101 2.89 -12.35 -6.51
C ASP A 101 3.46 -10.93 -6.36
N TYR A 102 2.81 -10.08 -5.55
CA TYR A 102 3.23 -8.67 -5.36
C TYR A 102 4.60 -8.54 -4.69
N ASN A 103 5.17 -9.61 -4.12
CA ASN A 103 6.55 -9.62 -3.65
C ASN A 103 7.55 -10.05 -4.75
N ARG A 104 7.11 -10.11 -6.01
CA ARG A 104 7.90 -10.42 -7.22
C ARG A 104 7.75 -9.38 -8.33
N ILE A 105 6.97 -8.32 -8.11
CA ILE A 105 6.71 -7.29 -9.13
C ILE A 105 7.66 -6.09 -9.09
N TRP A 106 8.47 -5.98 -8.03
CA TRP A 106 9.33 -4.82 -7.79
C TRP A 106 10.56 -4.82 -8.72
N PRO A 107 11.03 -3.63 -9.15
CA PRO A 107 12.18 -3.54 -10.04
C PRO A 107 13.41 -4.18 -9.38
N GLY A 108 14.03 -5.13 -10.10
CA GLY A 108 15.16 -5.93 -9.61
C GLY A 108 15.02 -7.44 -9.81
N CYS A 109 13.83 -7.93 -10.18
CA CYS A 109 13.65 -9.32 -10.62
C CYS A 109 13.84 -9.41 -12.14
N GLY A 110 14.82 -10.21 -12.59
CA GLY A 110 15.22 -10.33 -13.98
C GLY A 110 14.07 -10.73 -14.90
N TYR A 111 13.65 -9.82 -15.77
CA TYR A 111 12.77 -10.15 -16.88
C TYR A 111 13.64 -10.58 -18.06
N GLU A 112 13.63 -11.87 -18.37
CA GLU A 112 14.34 -12.41 -19.54
C GLU A 112 13.73 -11.93 -20.87
N SER A 113 12.52 -11.33 -20.86
CA SER A 113 11.97 -10.64 -22.03
C SER A 113 10.87 -9.62 -21.68
N ALA A 114 10.67 -8.64 -22.57
CA ALA A 114 9.59 -7.64 -22.49
C ALA A 114 8.18 -8.27 -22.59
N ALA A 115 8.05 -9.49 -23.11
CA ALA A 115 6.78 -10.22 -23.20
C ALA A 115 6.29 -10.76 -21.84
N ALA A 116 7.16 -10.83 -20.82
CA ALA A 116 6.81 -11.22 -19.45
C ALA A 116 6.43 -10.02 -18.55
N ARG A 117 6.37 -8.81 -19.12
CA ARG A 117 6.09 -7.59 -18.36
C ARG A 117 4.59 -7.43 -18.13
N LEU A 118 4.17 -7.63 -16.88
CA LEU A 118 2.79 -7.43 -16.44
C LEU A 118 2.54 -5.95 -16.07
N PRO A 119 1.28 -5.50 -16.13
CA PRO A 119 0.92 -4.14 -15.71
C PRO A 119 1.35 -3.82 -14.27
N GLU A 120 1.32 -4.80 -13.35
CA GLU A 120 1.78 -4.64 -11.97
C GLU A 120 3.30 -4.34 -11.86
N HIS A 121 4.11 -4.74 -12.84
CA HIS A 121 5.53 -4.35 -12.91
C HIS A 121 5.69 -2.86 -13.22
N GLU A 122 4.85 -2.32 -14.12
CA GLU A 122 4.83 -0.89 -14.41
C GLU A 122 4.34 -0.08 -13.20
N MET A 123 3.35 -0.60 -12.45
CA MET A 123 2.91 0.00 -11.19
C MET A 123 4.07 0.05 -10.18
N ALA A 124 4.80 -1.05 -10.00
CA ALA A 124 5.91 -1.09 -9.05
C ALA A 124 7.05 -0.15 -9.45
N GLU A 125 7.39 -0.08 -10.75
CA GLU A 125 8.37 0.90 -11.26
C GLU A 125 7.90 2.34 -11.03
N GLN A 126 6.62 2.64 -11.26
CA GLN A 126 6.05 3.96 -10.96
C GLN A 126 6.16 4.31 -9.48
N ILE A 127 5.85 3.38 -8.57
CA ILE A 127 5.98 3.60 -7.13
C ILE A 127 7.44 3.88 -6.76
N VAL A 128 8.38 3.11 -7.31
CA VAL A 128 9.82 3.33 -7.07
C VAL A 128 10.29 4.68 -7.59
N ASN A 129 9.76 5.16 -8.73
CA ASN A 129 10.12 6.46 -9.28
C ASN A 129 9.50 7.65 -8.52
N ILE A 130 8.42 7.44 -7.75
CA ILE A 130 7.83 8.47 -6.89
C ILE A 130 8.66 8.64 -5.61
N MET A 131 9.33 7.56 -5.15
CA MET A 131 10.14 7.51 -3.92
C MET A 131 11.57 7.98 -4.12
#